data_AF-A0A5E6N8L6-F1
#
_entry.id   AF-A0A5E6N8L6-F1
#
_cell.length_a   1.000
_cell.length_b   1.000
_cell.length_c   1.000
_cell.angle_alpha   90.00
_cell.angle_beta   90.00
_cell.angle_gamma   90.00
#
_symmetry.space_group_name_H-M   'P 1'
#
loop_
_entity.id
_entity.type
_entity.pdbx_description
1 polymer ?
#
loop_
_entity_poly.entity_id
_entity_poly.type
_entity_poly.pdbx_seq_one_letter_code
_entity_poly.pdbx_strand_id
1 'polypeptide(L)' 'MNLGEGDDHGKVFGNKNIVYLGEGNDELEVASHDSVISAGSGNDSLYMHKKSSNNNIDAGTGMTYCIWAAQTTV' A
#
# COMPACT_ATOMS: atom_id res chain seq x y z
N MET A 1 -3.30 -10.80 -1.20
CA MET A 1 -2.16 -10.97 -0.27
C MET A 1 -2.62 -10.54 1.09
N ASN A 2 -2.29 -11.29 2.13
CA ASN A 2 -2.55 -10.93 3.53
C ASN A 2 -1.22 -11.15 4.28
N LEU A 3 -0.75 -10.14 5.00
CA LEU A 3 0.54 -10.16 5.69
C LEU A 3 0.39 -10.64 7.14
N GLY A 4 -0.62 -10.16 7.87
CA GLY A 4 -1.07 -10.75 9.13
C GLY A 4 -0.80 -9.85 10.33
N GLU A 5 -0.35 -10.45 11.43
CA GLU A 5 0.07 -9.69 12.63
C GLU A 5 1.58 -9.50 12.62
N GLY A 6 2.03 -8.31 13.03
CA GLY A 6 3.43 -7.92 13.10
C GLY A 6 3.77 -6.83 12.10
N ASP A 7 4.97 -6.27 12.23
CA ASP A 7 5.46 -5.27 11.27
C ASP A 7 5.94 -5.99 10.00
N ASP A 8 5.18 -5.85 8.91
CA ASP A 8 5.40 -6.56 7.65
C ASP A 8 5.87 -5.64 6.52
N HIS A 9 6.61 -6.23 5.57
CA HIS A 9 7.07 -5.53 4.36
C HIS A 9 6.62 -6.27 3.10
N GLY A 10 5.90 -5.57 2.23
CA GLY A 10 5.31 -6.14 1.02
C GLY A 10 5.60 -5.33 -0.25
N LYS A 11 5.54 -6.02 -1.39
CA LYS A 11 5.53 -5.38 -2.72
C LYS A 11 4.45 -5.99 -3.58
N VAL A 12 3.59 -5.15 -4.15
CA VAL A 12 2.52 -5.56 -5.05
C VAL A 12 2.72 -4.97 -6.44
N PHE A 13 2.55 -5.79 -7.46
CA PHE A 13 2.68 -5.40 -8.87
C PHE A 13 1.59 -6.06 -9.71
N GLY A 14 1.29 -5.48 -10.88
CA GLY A 14 0.27 -5.99 -11.79
C GLY A 14 -1.08 -5.28 -11.68
N ASN A 15 -2.17 -5.93 -12.08
CA ASN A 15 -3.50 -5.32 -12.15
C ASN A 15 -4.50 -6.06 -11.27
N LYS A 16 -5.42 -5.31 -10.64
CA LYS A 16 -6.53 -5.86 -9.83
C LYS A 16 -6.07 -6.74 -8.67
N ASN A 17 -5.06 -6.28 -7.95
CA ASN A 17 -4.61 -6.96 -6.74
C ASN A 17 -5.51 -6.60 -5.57
N ILE A 18 -5.59 -7.52 -4.60
CA ILE A 18 -6.23 -7.28 -3.31
C ILE A 18 -5.18 -7.55 -2.23
N VAL A 19 -4.87 -6.54 -1.43
CA VAL A 19 -3.83 -6.57 -0.39
C VAL A 19 -4.42 -6.18 0.95
N TYR A 20 -4.09 -6.93 1.99
CA TYR A 20 -4.38 -6.65 3.39
C TYR A 20 -3.04 -6.68 4.14
N LEU A 21 -2.67 -5.61 4.85
CA LEU A 21 -1.43 -5.59 5.63
C LEU A 21 -1.68 -6.23 7.00
N GLY A 22 -2.63 -5.70 7.77
CA GLY A 22 -3.15 -6.39 8.96
C GLY A 22 -2.92 -5.56 10.21
N GLU A 23 -2.41 -6.15 11.28
CA GLU A 23 -2.05 -5.41 12.49
C GLU A 23 -0.53 -5.24 12.58
N GLY A 24 -0.03 -4.01 12.69
CA GLY A 24 1.40 -3.74 12.70
C GLY A 24 1.72 -2.39 12.08
N ASN A 25 2.98 -2.00 12.08
CA ASN A 25 3.44 -0.87 11.29
C ASN A 25 4.01 -1.41 9.98
N ASP A 26 3.18 -1.43 8.95
CA ASP A 26 3.51 -2.14 7.71
C ASP A 26 4.09 -1.22 6.65
N GLU A 27 5.00 -1.73 5.82
CA GLU A 27 5.49 -1.06 4.63
C GLU A 27 5.04 -1.78 3.35
N LEU A 28 4.32 -1.07 2.47
CA LEU A 28 3.88 -1.64 1.19
C LEU A 28 4.31 -0.78 -0.01
N GLU A 29 5.07 -1.37 -0.91
CA GLU A 29 5.41 -0.77 -2.20
C GLU A 29 4.40 -1.20 -3.28
N VAL A 30 3.70 -0.22 -3.84
CA VAL A 30 2.55 -0.43 -4.73
C VAL A 30 2.89 0.00 -6.15
N ALA A 31 3.08 -0.99 -7.02
CA ALA A 31 3.31 -0.85 -8.45
C ALA A 31 2.15 -1.45 -9.26
N SER A 32 0.91 -1.17 -8.86
CA SER A 32 -0.28 -1.83 -9.41
C SER A 32 -1.32 -0.89 -10.01
N HIS A 33 -2.20 -1.43 -10.84
CA HIS A 33 -3.35 -0.69 -11.37
C HIS A 33 -4.66 -1.34 -10.92
N ASP A 34 -5.71 -0.55 -10.72
CA ASP A 34 -7.05 -1.03 -10.34
C ASP A 34 -7.07 -1.93 -9.08
N SER A 35 -6.16 -1.73 -8.14
CA SER A 35 -6.00 -2.62 -6.98
C SER A 35 -6.67 -2.08 -5.73
N VAL A 36 -7.04 -2.98 -4.82
CA VAL A 36 -7.63 -2.67 -3.51
C VAL A 36 -6.60 -3.00 -2.45
N ILE A 37 -6.29 -2.03 -1.60
CA ILE A 37 -5.31 -2.17 -0.52
C ILE A 37 -6.00 -1.75 0.78
N SER A 38 -5.86 -2.56 1.81
CA SER A 38 -6.32 -2.26 3.16
C SER A 38 -5.11 -2.37 4.08
N ALA A 39 -4.72 -1.26 4.70
CA ALA A 39 -3.58 -1.22 5.59
C ALA A 39 -3.90 -1.91 6.93
N GLY A 40 -5.10 -1.69 7.46
CA GLY A 40 -5.52 -2.34 8.71
C GLY A 40 -5.20 -1.44 9.89
N SER A 41 -4.53 -1.96 10.92
CA SER A 41 -4.28 -1.23 12.16
C SER A 41 -2.81 -1.00 12.43
N GLY A 42 -2.43 0.26 12.68
CA GLY A 42 -1.07 0.67 13.02
C GLY A 42 -0.61 1.87 12.22
N ASN A 43 0.69 2.15 12.20
CA ASN A 43 1.25 3.26 11.44
C ASN A 43 1.91 2.75 10.16
N ASP A 44 1.12 2.64 9.10
CA ASP A 44 1.58 2.04 7.85
C ASP A 44 2.21 3.06 6.90
N SER A 45 3.13 2.61 6.06
CA SER A 45 3.76 3.40 5.02
C SER A 45 3.57 2.76 3.65
N LEU A 46 2.82 3.44 2.80
CA LEU A 46 2.49 3.01 1.44
C LEU A 46 3.28 3.82 0.42
N TYR A 47 4.12 3.14 -0.35
CA TYR A 47 4.95 3.73 -1.40
C TYR A 47 4.32 3.46 -2.78
N MET A 48 3.59 4.44 -3.29
CA MET A 48 2.92 4.33 -4.59
C MET A 48 3.90 4.71 -5.72
N HIS A 49 4.16 3.77 -6.64
CA HIS A 49 4.98 4.06 -7.81
C HIS A 49 4.25 4.96 -8.81
N LYS A 50 5.04 5.70 -9.60
CA LYS A 50 4.57 6.62 -10.65
C LYS A 50 3.59 6.01 -11.67
N LYS A 51 3.75 4.72 -11.97
CA LYS A 51 2.87 4.01 -12.92
C LYS A 51 1.59 3.48 -12.27
N SER A 52 1.54 3.42 -10.93
CA SER A 52 0.39 2.94 -10.19
C SER A 52 -0.81 3.87 -10.40
N SER A 53 -1.94 3.33 -10.86
CA SER A 53 -3.14 4.14 -11.12
C SER A 53 -4.43 3.46 -10.67
N ASN A 54 -5.45 4.27 -10.35
CA ASN A 54 -6.78 3.81 -9.98
C ASN A 54 -6.81 2.77 -8.84
N ASN A 55 -5.92 2.91 -7.85
CA ASN A 55 -5.93 2.04 -6.68
C ASN A 55 -6.85 2.61 -5.61
N ASN A 56 -7.64 1.75 -4.99
CA ASN A 56 -8.46 2.06 -3.84
C ASN A 56 -7.69 1.66 -2.58
N ILE A 57 -7.36 2.63 -1.74
CA ILE A 57 -6.56 2.42 -0.54
C ILE A 57 -7.41 2.78 0.67
N ASP A 58 -7.64 1.80 1.53
CA ASP A 58 -8.19 1.99 2.85
C ASP A 58 -7.04 1.98 3.86
N ALA A 59 -6.82 3.13 4.50
CA ALA A 59 -5.82 3.31 5.54
C ALA A 59 -6.18 2.56 6.83
N GLY A 60 -7.43 2.13 7.01
CA GLY A 60 -7.86 1.49 8.24
C GLY A 60 -7.72 2.42 9.46
N THR A 61 -7.26 1.88 10.58
CA THR A 61 -7.15 2.59 11.86
C THR A 61 -5.70 2.87 12.23
N GLY A 62 -5.35 4.14 12.41
CA GLY A 62 -3.98 4.55 12.74
C GLY A 62 -3.48 5.62 11.78
N MET A 63 -2.19 5.95 11.84
CA MET A 63 -1.62 6.95 10.94
C MET A 63 -0.93 6.29 9.76
N THR A 64 -1.62 6.27 8.63
CA THR A 64 -1.08 5.76 7.36
C THR A 64 -0.46 6.88 6.53
N TYR A 65 0.78 6.69 6.10
CA TYR A 65 1.51 7.59 5.22
C TYR A 65 1.50 7.07 3.79
N CYS A 66 0.72 7.71 2.92
CA CYS A 66 0.77 7.43 1.48
C CYS A 66 1.78 8.35 0.80
N ILE A 67 2.93 7.79 0.41
CA ILE A 67 3.98 8.48 -0.31
C ILE A 67 3.83 8.15 -1.79
N TRP A 68 3.45 9.17 -2.57
CA TRP A 68 3.37 9.06 -4.02
C TRP A 68 4.73 9.42 -4.61
N ALA A 69 5.32 8.52 -5.40
CA ALA A 69 6.52 8.85 -6.17
C ALA A 69 6.18 10.01 -7.12
N ALA A 70 6.56 11.23 -6.73
CA ALA A 70 6.28 12.44 -7.47
C ALA A 70 6.79 12.32 -8.91
N GLN A 71 6.03 12.86 -9.86
CA GLN A 71 6.45 12.97 -11.24
C GLN A 71 7.68 13.88 -11.31
N THR A 72 8.89 13.32 -11.25
CA THR A 72 10.08 14.04 -11.71
C THR A 72 9.94 14.10 -13.23
N THR A 73 9.41 15.22 -13.71
CA THR A 73 9.50 15.63 -15.10
C THR A 73 10.90 16.20 -15.27
N VAL A 74 11.74 15.53 -16.05
CA VAL A 74 12.96 16.15 -16.62
C VAL A 74 12.58 16.97 -17.83
#